data_AF-A0AAV1RQ78-F1
#
_entry.id   AF-A0AAV1RQ78-F1
#
_cell.length_a   1.000
_cell.length_b   1.000
_cell.length_c   1.000
_cell.angle_alpha   90.00
_cell.angle_beta   90.00
_cell.angle_gamma   90.00
#
_symmetry.space_group_name_H-M   'P 1'
#
loop_
_entity.id
_entity.type
_entity.pdbx_description
1 polymer ?
#
loop_
_entity_poly.entity_id
_entity_poly.type
_entity_poly.pdbx_seq_one_letter_code
_entity_poly.pdbx_strand_id
1 'polypeptide(L)'
;MDQNVKANGNYSGRVVEGPTNPMVTPLLTDLYQFTMAYAYWKANKHQERAVFDLYFRKNPFGGEYTVFAGLEECIRLIANFKFTEDEISFIRESLPGSCEVKEVD
;
A
#
# COMPACT_ATOMS: atom_id res chain seq x y z
N MET A 1 41.88 11.84 -8.16
CA MET A 1 42.13 10.96 -7.00
C MET A 1 40.94 11.21 -6.08
N ASP A 2 39.83 10.49 -6.15
CA ASP A 2 39.65 9.05 -6.33
C ASP A 2 38.52 8.76 -7.33
N GLN A 3 38.78 7.89 -8.31
CA GLN A 3 37.80 7.37 -9.26
C GLN A 3 37.48 5.93 -8.84
N ASN A 4 36.23 5.49 -9.09
CA ASN A 4 35.78 4.09 -9.08
C ASN A 4 35.53 3.44 -7.71
N VAL A 5 34.35 3.70 -7.14
CA VAL A 5 33.56 2.60 -6.56
C VAL A 5 32.64 2.10 -7.65
N LYS A 6 33.14 1.14 -8.45
CA LYS A 6 32.29 0.31 -9.30
C LYS A 6 31.45 -0.56 -8.37
N ALA A 7 30.18 -0.22 -8.19
CA ALA A 7 29.20 -1.11 -7.61
C ALA A 7 28.98 -2.29 -8.56
N ASN A 8 29.88 -3.28 -8.51
CA ASN A 8 29.69 -4.58 -9.14
C ASN A 8 28.68 -5.38 -8.30
N GLY A 9 27.40 -5.12 -8.54
CA GLY A 9 26.32 -5.99 -8.15
C GLY A 9 25.42 -6.18 -9.36
N ASN A 10 25.49 -7.35 -9.99
CA ASN A 10 24.50 -7.78 -10.99
C ASN A 10 23.14 -7.93 -10.29
N TYR A 11 22.39 -6.84 -10.13
CA TYR A 11 20.98 -6.91 -9.77
C TYR A 11 20.22 -7.31 -11.03
N SER A 12 20.34 -8.58 -11.40
CA SER A 12 19.38 -9.24 -12.29
C SER A 12 17.99 -8.88 -11.75
N GLY A 13 17.21 -8.12 -12.51
CA GLY A 13 15.87 -7.68 -12.14
C GLY A 13 15.01 -8.89 -11.76
N ARG A 14 14.95 -9.20 -10.47
CA ARG A 14 14.12 -10.27 -9.95
C ARG A 14 12.68 -9.77 -10.04
N VAL A 15 11.92 -10.39 -10.93
CA VAL A 15 10.46 -10.27 -10.91
C VAL A 15 10.01 -10.81 -9.56
N VAL A 16 9.41 -9.95 -8.74
CA VAL A 16 8.84 -10.34 -7.46
C VAL A 16 7.51 -11.01 -7.76
N GLU A 17 7.39 -12.29 -7.40
CA GLU A 17 6.14 -13.04 -7.54
C GLU A 17 5.00 -12.40 -6.74
N GLY A 18 3.76 -12.68 -7.15
CA GLY A 18 2.58 -12.19 -6.45
C GLY A 18 2.46 -12.75 -5.02
N PRO A 19 1.55 -12.18 -4.21
CA PRO A 19 1.18 -12.70 -2.89
C PRO A 19 0.85 -14.19 -2.94
N THR A 20 1.23 -14.91 -1.90
CA THR A 20 0.99 -16.35 -1.77
C THR A 20 -0.48 -16.64 -1.49
N ASN A 21 -1.18 -15.72 -0.83
CA ASN A 21 -2.60 -15.85 -0.52
C ASN A 21 -3.47 -15.07 -1.52
N PRO A 22 -4.39 -15.74 -2.24
CA PRO A 22 -5.22 -15.09 -3.27
C PRO A 22 -6.25 -14.09 -2.71
N MET A 23 -6.51 -14.09 -1.40
CA MET A 23 -7.40 -13.12 -0.76
C MET A 23 -6.72 -11.77 -0.49
N VAL A 24 -5.40 -11.68 -0.66
CA VAL A 24 -4.65 -10.44 -0.47
C VAL A 24 -4.74 -9.61 -1.75
N THR A 25 -5.78 -8.78 -1.82
CA THR A 25 -6.04 -7.85 -2.93
C THR A 25 -5.99 -6.39 -2.44
N PRO A 26 -5.93 -5.39 -3.34
CA PRO A 26 -6.04 -3.99 -2.93
C PRO A 26 -7.34 -3.62 -2.20
N LEU A 27 -8.40 -4.41 -2.37
CA LEU A 27 -9.66 -4.24 -1.64
C LEU A 27 -9.59 -4.77 -0.20
N LEU A 28 -8.54 -5.50 0.18
CA LEU A 28 -8.30 -5.91 1.56
C LEU A 28 -7.79 -4.72 2.39
N THR A 29 -8.66 -3.73 2.55
CA THR A 29 -8.43 -2.50 3.30
C THR A 29 -9.76 -2.02 3.89
N ASP A 30 -9.70 -1.16 4.90
CA ASP A 30 -10.89 -0.46 5.34
C ASP A 30 -11.35 0.60 4.30
N LEU A 31 -12.65 0.90 4.28
CA LEU A 31 -13.24 1.94 3.41
C LEU A 31 -12.67 3.34 3.72
N TYR A 32 -12.19 3.55 4.94
CA TYR A 32 -11.62 4.81 5.37
C TYR A 32 -10.35 5.15 4.55
N GLN A 33 -9.50 4.19 4.19
CA GLN A 33 -8.33 4.45 3.34
C GLN A 33 -8.70 5.06 1.99
N PHE A 34 -9.78 4.60 1.35
CA PHE A 34 -10.24 5.16 0.08
C PHE A 34 -10.77 6.58 0.22
N THR A 35 -11.60 6.82 1.24
CA THR A 35 -12.16 8.16 1.49
C THR A 35 -11.07 9.17 1.89
N MET A 36 -10.04 8.72 2.62
CA MET A 36 -8.85 9.52 2.95
C MET A 36 -7.98 9.80 1.73
N ALA A 37 -7.69 8.80 0.90
CA ALA A 37 -6.93 9.00 -0.34
C ALA A 37 -7.63 10.03 -1.25
N TYR A 38 -8.95 9.94 -1.37
CA TYR A 38 -9.76 10.92 -2.10
C TYR A 38 -9.68 12.33 -1.48
N ALA A 39 -9.78 12.45 -0.16
CA ALA A 39 -9.64 13.74 0.53
C ALA A 39 -8.25 14.37 0.33
N TYR A 40 -7.18 13.58 0.41
CA TYR A 40 -5.83 14.07 0.13
C TYR A 40 -5.62 14.46 -1.33
N TRP A 41 -6.24 13.73 -2.27
CA TRP A 41 -6.20 14.09 -3.67
C TRP A 41 -6.91 15.43 -3.93
N LYS A 42 -8.15 15.60 -3.43
CA LYS A 42 -8.90 16.87 -3.52
C LYS A 42 -8.20 18.05 -2.87
N ALA A 43 -7.46 17.82 -1.78
CA ALA A 43 -6.69 18.85 -1.09
C ALA A 43 -5.31 19.12 -1.71
N ASN A 44 -4.95 18.47 -2.83
CA ASN A 44 -3.61 18.53 -3.45
C ASN A 44 -2.45 18.11 -2.52
N LYS A 45 -2.73 17.24 -1.54
CA LYS A 45 -1.75 16.75 -0.55
C LYS A 45 -1.28 15.33 -0.79
N HIS A 46 -1.85 14.62 -1.76
CA HIS A 46 -1.55 13.22 -2.05
C HIS A 46 -0.08 12.94 -2.44
N GLN A 47 0.69 13.98 -2.81
CA GLN A 47 2.12 13.88 -3.10
C GLN A 47 3.03 14.34 -1.96
N GLU A 48 2.46 14.78 -0.83
CA GLU A 48 3.23 15.16 0.34
C GLU A 48 3.91 13.93 0.95
N ARG A 49 5.16 14.09 1.38
CA ARG A 49 5.93 13.01 2.00
C ARG A 49 5.37 12.69 3.39
N ALA A 50 4.91 11.46 3.57
CA ALA A 50 4.48 10.93 4.87
C ALA A 50 5.43 9.83 5.36
N VAL A 51 5.45 9.60 6.68
CA VAL A 51 6.21 8.52 7.35
C VAL A 51 5.25 7.79 8.28
N PHE A 52 5.26 6.46 8.23
CA PHE A 52 4.43 5.59 9.06
C PHE A 52 5.31 4.57 9.78
N ASP A 53 5.06 4.38 11.07
CA ASP A 53 5.75 3.41 11.91
C ASP A 53 4.80 2.27 12.32
N LEU A 54 5.27 1.04 12.18
CA LEU A 54 4.55 -0.16 12.59
C LEU A 54 5.16 -0.71 13.89
N TYR A 55 4.36 -0.75 14.95
CA TYR A 55 4.74 -1.34 16.24
C TYR A 55 3.51 -1.88 16.96
N PHE A 56 3.72 -2.83 17.88
CA PHE A 56 2.68 -3.26 18.82
C PHE A 56 2.90 -2.59 20.18
N ARG A 57 1.82 -2.35 20.92
CA ARG A 57 1.90 -1.66 22.23
C ARG A 57 2.28 -2.58 23.39
N LYS A 58 2.03 -3.88 23.24
CA LYS A 58 2.28 -4.93 24.24
C LYS A 58 2.74 -6.17 23.52
N ASN A 59 3.69 -6.89 24.13
CA ASN A 59 4.11 -8.19 23.61
C ASN A 59 2.91 -9.15 23.62
N PRO A 60 2.67 -9.88 22.52
CA PRO A 60 1.66 -10.93 22.48
C PRO A 60 1.98 -12.03 23.49
N PHE A 61 0.94 -12.69 24.01
CA PHE A 61 1.03 -13.82 24.95
C PHE A 61 1.75 -13.53 26.28
N GLY A 62 2.00 -12.26 26.62
CA GLY A 62 2.70 -11.89 27.86
C GLY A 62 4.19 -12.23 27.87
N GLY A 63 4.77 -12.53 26.69
CA GLY A 63 6.19 -12.85 26.56
C GLY A 63 7.10 -11.63 26.69
N GLU A 64 8.39 -11.87 26.87
CA GLU A 64 9.42 -10.81 26.98
C GLU A 64 9.96 -10.36 25.62
N TYR A 65 9.78 -11.17 24.57
CA TYR A 65 10.26 -10.91 23.22
C TYR A 65 9.24 -11.33 22.16
N THR A 66 9.41 -10.83 20.94
CA THR A 66 8.56 -11.15 19.79
C THR A 66 9.41 -11.29 18.55
N VAL A 67 9.14 -12.33 17.76
CA VAL A 67 9.81 -12.57 16.48
C VAL A 67 8.88 -12.14 15.36
N PHE A 68 9.39 -11.33 14.43
CA PHE A 68 8.64 -10.91 13.26
C PHE A 68 8.74 -11.94 12.13
N ALA A 69 7.61 -12.23 11.50
CA ALA A 69 7.50 -13.05 10.30
C ALA A 69 6.46 -12.42 9.36
N GLY A 70 6.68 -12.52 8.05
CA GLY A 70 5.75 -12.01 7.02
C GLY A 70 6.29 -10.89 6.12
N LEU A 71 7.55 -10.45 6.30
CA LEU A 71 8.15 -9.40 5.45
C LEU A 71 8.07 -9.69 3.96
N GLU A 72 8.34 -10.94 3.58
CA GLU A 72 8.33 -11.36 2.18
C GLU A 72 6.95 -11.16 1.54
N GLU A 73 5.89 -11.54 2.24
CA GLU A 73 4.51 -11.39 1.75
C GLU A 73 4.14 -9.90 1.59
N CYS A 74 4.57 -9.05 2.52
CA CYS A 74 4.39 -7.60 2.41
C CYS A 74 5.07 -7.04 1.15
N ILE A 75 6.30 -7.49 0.84
CA ILE A 75 7.04 -7.07 -0.35
C ILE A 75 6.31 -7.57 -1.61
N ARG A 76 5.85 -8.83 -1.64
CA ARG A 76 5.09 -9.40 -2.76
C ARG A 76 3.82 -8.61 -3.06
N LEU A 77 3.08 -8.20 -2.01
CA LEU A 77 1.89 -7.36 -2.13
C LEU A 77 2.22 -5.99 -2.73
N ILE A 78 3.17 -5.26 -2.15
CA ILE A 78 3.50 -3.89 -2.61
C ILE A 78 4.04 -3.93 -4.05
N ALA A 79 4.86 -4.91 -4.40
CA ALA A 79 5.43 -5.03 -5.73
C ALA A 79 4.40 -5.34 -6.84
N ASN A 80 3.27 -5.96 -6.48
CA ASN A 80 2.22 -6.37 -7.41
C ASN A 80 0.89 -5.61 -7.19
N PHE A 81 0.92 -4.50 -6.45
CA PHE A 81 -0.27 -3.74 -6.09
C PHE A 81 -0.89 -3.06 -7.32
N LYS A 82 -2.08 -3.50 -7.72
CA LYS A 82 -2.84 -2.95 -8.85
C LYS A 82 -4.31 -3.24 -8.70
N PHE A 83 -5.16 -2.26 -9.00
CA PHE A 83 -6.60 -2.48 -9.09
C PHE A 83 -6.98 -3.08 -10.44
N THR A 84 -7.96 -3.97 -10.42
CA THR A 84 -8.66 -4.46 -11.62
C THR A 84 -9.88 -3.57 -11.92
N GLU A 85 -10.41 -3.66 -13.14
CA GLU A 85 -11.56 -2.83 -13.56
C GLU A 85 -12.83 -3.13 -12.74
N ASP A 86 -13.02 -4.39 -12.37
CA ASP A 86 -14.15 -4.81 -11.52
C ASP A 86 -14.04 -4.20 -10.11
N GLU A 87 -12.83 -4.17 -9.54
CA GLU A 87 -12.59 -3.55 -8.23
C GLU A 87 -12.79 -2.02 -8.28
N ILE A 88 -12.38 -1.36 -9.36
CA ILE A 88 -12.64 0.08 -9.57
C ILE A 88 -14.14 0.35 -9.66
N SER A 89 -14.86 -0.49 -10.40
CA SER A 89 -16.32 -0.37 -10.53
C SER A 89 -17.02 -0.56 -9.19
N PHE A 90 -16.59 -1.55 -8.41
CA PHE A 90 -17.09 -1.77 -7.05
C PHE A 90 -16.86 -0.57 -6.12
N ILE A 91 -15.66 0.02 -6.13
CA ILE A 91 -15.36 1.21 -5.32
C ILE A 91 -16.26 2.38 -5.74
N ARG A 92 -16.46 2.58 -7.05
CA ARG A 92 -17.32 3.64 -7.59
C ARG A 92 -18.78 3.51 -7.12
N GLU A 93 -19.31 2.30 -7.09
CA GLU A 93 -20.67 2.03 -6.61
C GLU A 93 -20.79 2.15 -5.08
N SER A 94 -19.72 1.80 -4.36
CA SER A 94 -19.71 1.80 -2.89
C SER A 94 -19.55 3.20 -2.28
N LEU A 95 -18.98 4.16 -3.01
CA LEU A 95 -18.83 5.53 -2.53
C LEU A 95 -20.14 6.32 -2.69
N PRO A 96 -20.60 7.03 -1.64
CA PRO A 96 -21.84 7.79 -1.71
C PRO A 96 -21.73 8.94 -2.72
N GLY A 97 -22.77 9.13 -3.53
CA GLY A 97 -22.84 10.19 -4.56
C GLY A 97 -22.84 11.63 -4.02
N SER A 98 -22.75 11.83 -2.71
CA SER A 98 -22.56 13.15 -2.08
C SER A 98 -21.11 13.64 -2.12
N CYS A 99 -20.16 12.80 -2.52
CA CYS A 99 -18.73 13.15 -2.56
C CYS A 99 -18.34 14.12 -3.68
N GLU A 100 -19.27 14.46 -4.58
CA GLU A 100 -19.10 15.46 -5.62
C GLU A 100 -20.30 16.40 -5.65
N VAL A 101 -20.03 17.72 -5.63
CA VAL A 101 -21.03 18.69 -6.05
C VAL A 101 -21.11 18.54 -7.56
N LYS A 102 -22.29 18.19 -8.09
CA LYS A 102 -22.54 18.34 -9.52
C LYS A 102 -22.39 19.83 -9.84
N GLU A 103 -21.26 20.22 -10.42
CA GLU A 103 -21.17 21.52 -11.08
C GLU A 103 -22.26 21.54 -12.15
N VAL A 104 -23.21 22.46 -11.96
CA VAL A 104 -24.23 22.78 -12.95
C VAL A 104 -23.52 23.69 -13.96
N ASP A 105 -23.07 23.12 -15.07
CA ASP A 105 -22.80 23.85 -16.31
C ASP A 105 -24.10 24.06 -17.10
#